data_AF-A0A1F4VBT4-F1
#
_entry.id   AF-A0A1F4VBT4-F1
#
_cell.length_a   1.000
_cell.length_b   1.000
_cell.length_c   1.000
_cell.angle_alpha   90.00
_cell.angle_beta   90.00
_cell.angle_gamma   90.00
#
_symmetry.space_group_name_H-M   'P 1'
#
loop_
_entity.id
_entity.type
_entity.pdbx_description
1 polymer ?
#
loop_
_entity_poly.entity_id
_entity_poly.type
_entity_poly.pdbx_seq_one_letter_code
_entity_poly.pdbx_strand_id
1 'polypeptide(L)'
;MNLEEKLYTSTEVADILGVSLRSVYRYMEEDKLKADVKTATGRHRFSKQNILDFLYPDGSSGKVSQTQQMQQPQQALQQEAQQHKTMAKIKVIPEEPEYPSEPIKQKVEEVPAEPEVEERPAAEQEAQKEEQESPVDWLAKFREAASKFKTAETEETPAQTAAPDVEPVPQVKAEPVSTTSSISDFSGEKFKDVEKTELYYYRSMLGGLKEIAQNIDKNARRAYVDYAFTMNAGMSLHKPIKPFSLLHFYVRPQDREFFERILNLMPADPREAQLCIITDRAGSALQTKKEMHGLFVVSEKQLKSDLMEYGENDLASELDSMVSNY
;
A
#
# COMPACT_ATOMS: atom_id res chain seq x y z
N MET A 1 -29.62 21.72 2.26
CA MET A 1 -30.08 20.88 1.13
C MET A 1 -31.49 20.43 1.44
N ASN A 2 -32.42 20.51 0.48
CA ASN A 2 -33.79 20.04 0.69
C ASN A 2 -33.91 18.61 0.15
N LEU A 3 -33.72 17.62 1.02
CA LEU A 3 -33.96 16.22 0.68
C LEU A 3 -35.45 15.90 0.77
N GLU A 4 -35.98 15.27 -0.27
CA GLU A 4 -37.33 14.72 -0.34
C GLU A 4 -37.44 13.42 0.48
N GLU A 5 -38.65 13.10 0.94
CA GLU A 5 -38.97 11.85 1.64
C GLU A 5 -39.19 10.69 0.66
N LYS A 6 -38.10 10.32 -0.02
CA LYS A 6 -38.04 9.16 -0.92
C LYS A 6 -36.91 8.20 -0.51
N LEU A 7 -36.92 7.00 -1.10
CA LEU A 7 -35.84 6.02 -0.96
C LEU A 7 -34.78 6.26 -2.05
N TYR A 8 -33.59 6.67 -1.63
CA TYR A 8 -32.46 6.96 -2.50
C TYR A 8 -31.65 5.68 -2.81
N THR A 9 -31.10 5.61 -4.01
CA THR A 9 -30.14 4.58 -4.44
C THR A 9 -28.72 4.89 -3.95
N SER A 10 -27.84 3.88 -3.88
CA SER A 10 -26.42 4.07 -3.52
C SER A 10 -25.68 5.08 -4.41
N THR A 11 -26.10 5.22 -5.67
CA THR A 11 -25.59 6.23 -6.62
C THR A 11 -26.08 7.63 -6.29
N GLU A 12 -27.39 7.83 -6.08
CA GLU A 12 -27.92 9.15 -5.67
C GLU A 12 -27.33 9.59 -4.32
N VAL A 13 -27.11 8.66 -3.38
CA VAL A 13 -26.45 8.96 -2.10
C VAL A 13 -24.99 9.37 -2.29
N ALA A 14 -24.27 8.76 -3.24
CA ALA A 14 -22.91 9.16 -3.58
C ALA A 14 -22.89 10.62 -4.08
N ASP A 15 -23.81 10.98 -4.98
CA ASP A 15 -23.94 12.32 -5.53
C ASP A 15 -24.36 13.36 -4.47
N ILE A 16 -25.31 13.02 -3.59
CA ILE A 16 -25.77 13.89 -2.48
C ILE A 16 -24.65 14.18 -1.47
N LEU A 17 -23.85 13.16 -1.14
CA LEU A 17 -22.73 13.29 -0.20
C LEU A 17 -21.46 13.87 -0.85
N GLY A 18 -21.41 13.99 -2.18
CA GLY A 18 -20.22 14.43 -2.92
C GLY A 18 -19.05 13.43 -2.85
N VAL A 19 -19.33 12.14 -2.71
CA VAL A 19 -18.32 11.07 -2.57
C VAL A 19 -18.46 10.01 -3.66
N SER A 20 -17.43 9.18 -3.86
CA SER A 20 -17.53 8.07 -4.81
C SER A 20 -18.52 6.99 -4.33
N LEU A 21 -19.16 6.28 -5.27
CA LEU A 21 -19.99 5.11 -4.96
C LEU A 21 -19.23 4.05 -4.11
N ARG A 22 -17.92 3.90 -4.34
CA ARG A 22 -17.06 3.02 -3.54
C ARG A 22 -16.95 3.49 -2.08
N SER A 23 -16.90 4.79 -1.85
CA SER A 23 -16.92 5.37 -0.50
C SER A 23 -18.24 5.06 0.22
N VAL A 24 -19.38 5.13 -0.48
CA VAL A 24 -20.70 4.77 0.08
C VAL A 24 -20.72 3.32 0.57
N TYR A 25 -20.24 2.37 -0.24
CA TYR A 25 -20.10 0.97 0.20
C TYR A 25 -19.15 0.83 1.39
N ARG A 26 -18.02 1.53 1.39
CA ARG A 26 -17.08 1.52 2.53
C ARG A 26 -17.71 2.08 3.81
N TYR A 27 -18.57 3.10 3.73
CA TYR A 27 -19.30 3.60 4.89
C TYR A 27 -20.39 2.65 5.40
N MET A 28 -20.92 1.77 4.54
CA MET A 28 -21.78 0.66 4.97
C MET A 28 -20.98 -0.45 5.64
N GLU A 29 -19.80 -0.80 5.12
CA GLU A 29 -18.87 -1.77 5.72
C GLU A 29 -18.31 -1.29 7.07
N GLU A 30 -18.08 0.01 7.23
CA GLU A 30 -17.65 0.66 8.47
C GLU A 30 -18.83 0.93 9.46
N ASP A 31 -20.04 0.43 9.20
CA ASP A 31 -21.28 0.64 9.99
C ASP A 31 -21.74 2.11 10.16
N LYS A 32 -21.08 3.06 9.48
CA LYS A 32 -21.35 4.50 9.54
C LYS A 32 -22.62 4.91 8.79
N LEU A 33 -22.94 4.22 7.70
CA LEU A 33 -24.12 4.50 6.88
C LEU A 33 -24.97 3.24 6.73
N LYS A 34 -26.14 3.24 7.37
CA LYS A 34 -27.06 2.08 7.35
C LYS A 34 -28.05 2.20 6.19
N ALA A 35 -28.23 1.11 5.44
CA ALA A 35 -29.31 1.00 4.48
C ALA A 35 -30.62 0.63 5.22
N ASP A 36 -31.72 1.25 4.81
CA ASP A 36 -33.04 1.05 5.44
C ASP A 36 -33.76 -0.16 4.83
N VAL A 37 -33.78 -0.22 3.49
CA VAL A 37 -34.43 -1.31 2.74
C VAL A 37 -33.41 -1.98 1.81
N LYS A 38 -33.34 -3.31 1.87
CA LYS A 38 -32.64 -4.13 0.87
C LYS A 38 -33.67 -4.76 -0.06
N THR A 39 -33.62 -4.41 -1.34
CA THR A 39 -34.49 -5.00 -2.37
C THR A 39 -34.19 -6.49 -2.50
N ALA A 40 -35.16 -7.30 -2.95
CA ALA A 40 -34.97 -8.74 -3.20
C ALA A 40 -33.80 -9.05 -4.16
N THR A 41 -33.42 -8.10 -5.01
CA THR A 41 -32.24 -8.15 -5.89
C THR A 41 -30.91 -7.83 -5.19
N GLY A 42 -30.88 -7.72 -3.86
CA GLY A 42 -29.70 -7.39 -3.06
C GLY A 42 -29.28 -5.91 -3.10
N ARG A 43 -29.98 -5.06 -3.83
CA ARG A 43 -29.70 -3.61 -3.93
C ARG A 43 -30.13 -2.88 -2.66
N HIS A 44 -29.33 -1.90 -2.23
CA HIS A 44 -29.57 -1.14 -1.01
C HIS A 44 -30.34 0.16 -1.30
N ARG A 45 -31.12 0.62 -0.33
CA ARG A 45 -31.88 1.88 -0.36
C ARG A 45 -31.72 2.61 0.96
N PHE A 46 -31.68 3.93 0.88
CA PHE A 46 -31.46 4.82 2.02
C PHE A 46 -32.64 5.78 2.16
N SER A 47 -33.13 5.94 3.38
CA SER A 47 -34.09 6.99 3.70
C SER A 47 -33.38 8.35 3.76
N LYS A 48 -34.14 9.44 3.65
CA LYS A 48 -33.68 10.80 3.95
C LYS A 48 -33.02 10.90 5.33
N GLN A 49 -33.59 10.22 6.34
CA GLN A 49 -33.09 10.28 7.71
C GLN A 49 -31.68 9.69 7.81
N ASN A 50 -31.43 8.53 7.21
CA ASN A 50 -30.12 7.87 7.26
C ASN A 50 -29.01 8.73 6.61
N ILE A 51 -29.36 9.52 5.59
CA ILE A 51 -28.43 10.47 4.94
C ILE A 51 -28.18 11.68 5.85
N LEU A 52 -29.22 12.20 6.50
CA LEU A 52 -29.10 13.32 7.45
C LEU A 52 -28.34 12.95 8.72
N ASP A 53 -28.58 11.77 9.29
CA ASP A 53 -27.88 11.26 10.47
C ASP A 53 -26.38 11.04 10.17
N PHE A 54 -26.04 10.60 8.95
CA PHE A 54 -24.66 10.50 8.48
C PHE A 54 -23.98 11.86 8.30
N LEU A 55 -24.71 12.87 7.79
CA LEU A 55 -24.20 14.23 7.63
C LEU A 55 -24.10 15.01 8.95
N TYR A 56 -24.93 14.68 9.93
CA TYR A 56 -25.07 15.40 11.21
C TYR A 56 -25.16 14.42 12.41
N PRO A 57 -24.10 13.62 12.67
CA PRO A 57 -24.11 12.59 13.73
C PRO A 57 -24.31 13.17 15.14
N ASP A 58 -23.94 14.44 15.37
CA ASP A 58 -24.10 15.13 16.65
C ASP A 58 -25.52 15.72 16.89
N GLY A 59 -26.54 15.27 16.14
CA GLY A 59 -27.93 15.65 16.37
C GLY A 59 -28.27 17.11 16.03
N SER A 60 -27.46 17.75 15.18
CA SER A 60 -27.61 19.16 14.77
C SER A 60 -28.53 19.37 13.56
N SER A 61 -29.38 18.39 13.23
CA SER A 61 -30.53 18.56 12.34
C SER A 61 -31.58 19.47 13.01
N GLY A 62 -31.45 20.77 12.72
CA GLY A 62 -31.98 21.81 13.59
C GLY A 62 -33.50 21.82 13.81
N LYS A 63 -33.87 22.27 15.02
CA LYS A 63 -35.13 22.98 15.30
C LYS A 63 -35.25 24.22 14.39
N VAL A 64 -35.63 24.05 13.12
CA VAL A 64 -35.94 25.17 12.21
C VAL A 64 -37.19 24.84 11.39
N SER A 65 -38.31 24.61 12.08
CA SER A 65 -39.69 24.91 11.61
C SER A 65 -40.72 24.59 12.70
N GLN A 66 -40.87 25.51 13.65
CA GLN A 66 -42.12 25.93 14.33
C GLN A 66 -41.76 26.64 15.63
N THR A 67 -41.76 27.97 15.60
CA THR A 67 -41.77 28.80 16.81
C THR A 67 -42.58 30.06 16.55
N GLN A 68 -43.90 29.90 16.58
CA GLN A 68 -44.83 30.99 16.89
C GLN A 68 -45.85 30.44 17.89
N GLN A 69 -46.03 31.16 19.02
CA GLN A 69 -47.11 31.02 20.01
C GLN A 69 -47.08 29.71 20.85
N MET A 70 -47.27 29.65 22.17
CA MET A 70 -47.52 30.61 23.28
C MET A 70 -46.80 30.06 24.55
N GLN A 71 -46.30 30.84 25.52
CA GLN A 71 -46.96 31.21 26.80
C GLN A 71 -47.92 30.11 27.37
N GLN A 72 -47.90 29.66 28.64
CA GLN A 72 -47.29 30.08 29.92
C GLN A 72 -47.21 28.85 30.91
N PRO A 73 -46.86 28.95 32.22
CA PRO A 73 -46.28 27.83 32.99
C PRO A 73 -47.14 27.17 34.13
N GLN A 74 -46.63 26.05 34.66
CA GLN A 74 -46.85 25.43 36.00
C GLN A 74 -48.26 24.96 36.44
N GLN A 75 -48.41 23.68 36.82
CA GLN A 75 -48.55 23.23 38.24
C GLN A 75 -48.76 21.70 38.45
N ALA A 76 -48.23 21.24 39.60
CA ALA A 76 -48.49 20.07 40.46
C ALA A 76 -49.35 18.83 40.05
N LEU A 77 -48.74 17.64 40.26
CA LEU A 77 -49.22 16.49 41.06
C LEU A 77 -50.73 16.29 41.32
N GLN A 78 -51.30 15.14 40.89
CA GLN A 78 -51.88 14.08 41.75
C GLN A 78 -52.52 12.93 40.94
N GLN A 79 -52.39 11.67 41.45
CA GLN A 79 -53.39 10.57 41.61
C GLN A 79 -54.44 10.30 40.48
N GLU A 80 -54.99 9.09 40.25
CA GLU A 80 -54.88 7.76 40.88
C GLU A 80 -55.29 6.66 39.85
N ALA A 81 -55.33 5.39 40.25
CA ALA A 81 -55.70 4.26 39.39
C ALA A 81 -57.24 4.02 39.28
N GLN A 82 -57.62 3.04 38.44
CA GLN A 82 -58.98 2.45 38.26
C GLN A 82 -59.92 3.24 37.32
N GLN A 83 -60.80 2.65 36.48
CA GLN A 83 -61.07 1.24 36.14
C GLN A 83 -61.90 1.14 34.82
N HIS A 84 -61.84 -0.04 34.18
CA HIS A 84 -62.90 -0.68 33.34
C HIS A 84 -63.60 0.01 32.13
N LYS A 85 -63.27 -0.53 30.94
CA LYS A 85 -64.16 -1.37 30.09
C LYS A 85 -65.39 -0.73 29.38
N THR A 86 -65.28 -0.61 28.04
CA THR A 86 -66.42 -0.88 27.14
C THR A 86 -65.98 -1.44 25.78
N MET A 87 -66.71 -2.44 25.27
CA MET A 87 -66.54 -3.02 23.93
C MET A 87 -67.44 -2.31 22.91
N ALA A 88 -66.98 -2.13 21.66
CA ALA A 88 -67.88 -1.90 20.52
C ALA A 88 -67.29 -2.40 19.17
N LYS A 89 -67.75 -3.59 18.75
CA LYS A 89 -67.96 -4.08 17.37
C LYS A 89 -67.14 -3.48 16.21
N ILE A 90 -66.24 -4.30 15.68
CA ILE A 90 -65.85 -4.31 14.26
C ILE A 90 -66.97 -4.94 13.41
N LYS A 91 -67.32 -4.33 12.26
CA LYS A 91 -67.99 -5.05 11.16
C LYS A 91 -67.90 -4.33 9.80
N VAL A 92 -67.58 -5.12 8.76
CA VAL A 92 -67.76 -4.94 7.28
C VAL A 92 -66.97 -3.85 6.51
N ILE A 93 -65.94 -4.32 5.77
CA ILE A 93 -65.69 -4.27 4.29
C ILE A 93 -66.89 -3.79 3.41
N PRO A 94 -66.76 -3.27 2.14
CA PRO A 94 -65.61 -3.30 1.18
C PRO A 94 -65.23 -1.93 0.53
N GLU A 95 -64.09 -1.88 -0.16
CA GLU A 95 -64.05 -1.67 -1.63
C GLU A 95 -62.66 -2.03 -2.21
N GLU A 96 -62.64 -2.61 -3.40
CA GLU A 96 -61.47 -3.14 -4.10
C GLU A 96 -61.48 -2.57 -5.53
N PRO A 97 -60.41 -1.88 -6.00
CA PRO A 97 -60.30 -1.50 -7.40
C PRO A 97 -59.66 -2.63 -8.21
N GLU A 98 -60.47 -3.23 -9.09
CA GLU A 98 -60.02 -4.18 -10.12
C GLU A 98 -58.94 -3.56 -11.02
N TYR A 99 -57.99 -4.38 -11.47
CA TYR A 99 -57.21 -4.10 -12.69
C TYR A 99 -57.24 -5.34 -13.61
N PRO A 100 -57.54 -5.16 -14.91
CA PRO A 100 -57.85 -6.26 -15.80
C PRO A 100 -56.61 -7.07 -16.20
N SER A 101 -56.82 -8.38 -16.33
CA SER A 101 -55.85 -9.31 -16.90
C SER A 101 -56.03 -9.43 -18.41
N GLU A 102 -54.94 -9.22 -19.17
CA GLU A 102 -54.85 -9.63 -20.58
C GLU A 102 -53.69 -10.60 -20.80
N PRO A 103 -53.80 -11.55 -21.77
CA PRO A 103 -53.00 -12.76 -21.77
C PRO A 103 -51.64 -12.63 -22.46
N ILE A 104 -50.63 -13.29 -21.88
CA ILE A 104 -49.31 -13.49 -22.49
C ILE A 104 -49.47 -14.37 -23.75
N LYS A 105 -49.26 -13.79 -24.93
CA LYS A 105 -49.09 -14.54 -26.17
C LYS A 105 -47.63 -14.99 -26.31
N GLN A 106 -47.38 -16.29 -26.09
CA GLN A 106 -46.26 -16.96 -26.75
C GLN A 106 -46.60 -17.16 -28.23
N LYS A 107 -45.65 -16.87 -29.13
CA LYS A 107 -45.59 -17.49 -30.46
C LYS A 107 -44.14 -17.84 -30.77
N VAL A 108 -43.96 -19.02 -31.35
CA VAL A 108 -42.69 -19.69 -31.68
C VAL A 108 -42.49 -19.68 -33.20
N GLU A 109 -41.24 -19.83 -33.66
CA GLU A 109 -40.77 -20.06 -35.05
C GLU A 109 -41.00 -18.89 -36.05
N GLU A 110 -40.10 -18.58 -37.00
CA GLU A 110 -39.30 -19.47 -37.86
C GLU A 110 -37.87 -18.95 -38.18
N VAL A 111 -37.02 -19.86 -38.63
CA VAL A 111 -35.73 -19.65 -39.34
C VAL A 111 -35.93 -20.19 -40.76
N PRO A 112 -35.62 -19.47 -41.86
CA PRO A 112 -34.39 -19.85 -42.61
C PRO A 112 -33.71 -18.78 -43.51
N ALA A 113 -32.50 -19.17 -43.97
CA ALA A 113 -31.85 -18.88 -45.25
C ALA A 113 -30.93 -17.63 -45.42
N GLU A 114 -29.62 -17.91 -45.47
CA GLU A 114 -28.64 -17.32 -46.41
C GLU A 114 -29.12 -17.46 -47.88
N PRO A 115 -28.75 -16.54 -48.79
CA PRO A 115 -27.47 -16.59 -49.55
C PRO A 115 -26.86 -15.17 -49.76
N GLU A 116 -25.67 -14.87 -50.26
CA GLU A 116 -24.49 -15.57 -50.76
C GLU A 116 -23.46 -14.48 -51.15
N VAL A 117 -22.20 -14.68 -50.76
CA VAL A 117 -20.93 -14.33 -51.45
C VAL A 117 -20.87 -13.11 -52.38
N GLU A 118 -19.97 -12.18 -52.06
CA GLU A 118 -19.08 -11.60 -53.07
C GLU A 118 -17.60 -11.83 -52.65
N GLU A 119 -16.72 -12.00 -53.64
CA GLU A 119 -15.54 -12.87 -53.55
C GLU A 119 -14.24 -12.12 -53.91
N ARG A 120 -13.08 -12.63 -53.44
CA ARG A 120 -11.68 -12.44 -53.94
C ARG A 120 -10.83 -11.29 -53.35
N PRO A 121 -9.48 -11.40 -53.40
CA PRO A 121 -8.69 -12.57 -52.99
C PRO A 121 -7.33 -12.24 -52.30
N ALA A 122 -6.68 -13.30 -51.79
CA ALA A 122 -5.22 -13.48 -51.73
C ALA A 122 -4.34 -12.54 -50.86
N ALA A 123 -4.02 -13.00 -49.65
CA ALA A 123 -2.70 -12.82 -49.02
C ALA A 123 -2.38 -13.95 -48.01
N GLU A 124 -2.73 -15.20 -48.35
CA GLU A 124 -2.44 -16.37 -47.51
C GLU A 124 -1.12 -17.01 -47.93
N GLN A 125 0.01 -16.46 -47.46
CA GLN A 125 1.34 -17.04 -47.68
C GLN A 125 2.44 -16.47 -46.76
N GLU A 126 2.28 -16.53 -45.43
CA GLU A 126 3.43 -16.32 -44.52
C GLU A 126 3.30 -16.96 -43.12
N ALA A 127 2.08 -17.17 -42.60
CA ALA A 127 1.85 -17.66 -41.22
C ALA A 127 2.11 -19.16 -40.96
N GLN A 128 2.69 -19.93 -41.90
CA GLN A 128 2.97 -21.36 -41.75
C GLN A 128 4.49 -21.68 -41.66
N LYS A 129 5.32 -20.76 -41.14
CA LYS A 129 6.78 -20.92 -41.16
C LYS A 129 7.55 -20.73 -39.84
N GLU A 130 6.86 -20.60 -38.70
CA GLU A 130 7.53 -20.46 -37.38
C GLU A 130 7.45 -21.71 -36.48
N GLU A 131 6.83 -22.80 -36.92
CA GLU A 131 6.71 -24.04 -36.12
C GLU A 131 7.87 -25.05 -36.33
N GLN A 132 9.01 -24.59 -36.87
CA GLN A 132 10.25 -25.38 -37.01
C GLN A 132 11.53 -24.60 -36.68
N GLU A 133 11.54 -23.80 -35.61
CA GLU A 133 12.79 -23.58 -34.87
C GLU A 133 12.84 -24.53 -33.68
N SER A 134 13.65 -25.59 -33.83
CA SER A 134 13.98 -26.54 -32.74
C SER A 134 14.43 -25.77 -31.50
N PRO A 135 14.08 -26.21 -30.28
CA PRO A 135 14.44 -25.51 -29.04
C PRO A 135 15.91 -25.12 -29.04
N VAL A 136 16.18 -23.82 -29.09
CA VAL A 136 17.55 -23.30 -29.12
C VAL A 136 18.23 -23.81 -27.86
N ASP A 137 19.16 -24.75 -27.98
CA ASP A 137 19.89 -25.25 -26.83
C ASP A 137 20.93 -24.19 -26.41
N TRP A 138 20.51 -23.31 -25.50
CA TRP A 138 21.35 -22.26 -24.94
C TRP A 138 22.63 -22.84 -24.31
N LEU A 139 22.62 -24.08 -23.84
CA LEU A 139 23.80 -24.74 -23.27
C LEU A 139 24.82 -25.12 -24.35
N ALA A 140 24.38 -25.47 -25.56
CA ALA A 140 25.26 -25.68 -26.71
C ALA A 140 25.92 -24.36 -27.15
N LYS A 141 25.14 -23.28 -27.31
CA LYS A 141 25.67 -21.94 -27.61
C LYS A 141 26.63 -21.42 -26.53
N PHE A 142 26.34 -21.68 -25.25
CA PHE A 142 27.22 -21.31 -24.14
C PHE A 142 28.54 -22.10 -24.15
N ARG A 143 28.49 -23.41 -24.42
CA ARG A 143 29.70 -24.24 -24.58
C ARG A 143 30.55 -23.80 -25.77
N GLU A 144 29.92 -23.47 -26.89
CA GLU A 144 30.63 -22.99 -28.08
C GLU A 144 31.32 -21.63 -27.82
N ALA A 145 30.67 -20.72 -27.09
CA ALA A 145 31.27 -19.47 -26.64
C ALA A 145 32.47 -19.69 -25.70
N ALA A 146 32.32 -20.58 -24.71
CA ALA A 146 33.40 -20.93 -23.79
C ALA A 146 34.60 -21.59 -24.50
N SER A 147 34.34 -22.44 -25.50
CA SER A 147 35.39 -23.01 -26.36
C SER A 147 36.11 -21.93 -27.18
N LYS A 148 35.40 -20.95 -27.75
CA LYS A 148 36.03 -19.85 -28.50
C LYS A 148 36.97 -19.00 -27.64
N PHE A 149 36.62 -18.72 -26.38
CA PHE A 149 37.53 -18.06 -25.44
C PHE A 149 38.75 -18.92 -25.08
N LYS A 150 38.54 -20.21 -24.81
CA LYS A 150 39.65 -21.11 -24.43
C LYS A 150 40.62 -21.39 -25.58
N THR A 151 40.15 -21.46 -26.82
CA THR A 151 41.01 -21.57 -28.01
C THR A 151 41.79 -20.28 -28.26
N ALA A 152 41.16 -19.10 -28.06
CA ALA A 152 41.85 -17.81 -28.17
C ALA A 152 42.99 -17.63 -27.14
N GLU A 153 42.88 -18.20 -25.94
CA GLU A 153 43.99 -18.23 -24.95
C GLU A 153 45.10 -19.24 -25.28
N THR A 154 44.93 -20.14 -26.25
CA THR A 154 45.85 -21.26 -26.50
C THR A 154 46.76 -21.06 -27.74
N GLU A 155 46.48 -20.09 -28.62
CA GLU A 155 47.26 -19.88 -29.85
C GLU A 155 48.38 -18.81 -29.76
N GLU A 156 48.52 -18.08 -28.66
CA GLU A 156 49.63 -17.12 -28.44
C GLU A 156 50.68 -17.61 -27.42
N THR A 157 51.47 -18.61 -27.80
CA THR A 157 52.93 -18.58 -27.51
C THR A 157 53.69 -19.59 -28.38
N PRO A 158 54.93 -19.24 -28.77
CA PRO A 158 56.03 -20.00 -28.17
C PRO A 158 57.25 -19.17 -27.73
N ALA A 159 57.67 -19.43 -26.49
CA ALA A 159 59.06 -19.58 -25.99
C ALA A 159 60.11 -18.47 -26.29
N GLN A 160 60.82 -17.91 -25.30
CA GLN A 160 62.09 -18.43 -24.71
C GLN A 160 62.73 -17.36 -23.78
N THR A 161 63.60 -17.58 -22.79
CA THR A 161 64.00 -18.74 -21.92
C THR A 161 64.78 -18.15 -20.69
N ALA A 162 64.88 -18.90 -19.58
CA ALA A 162 65.90 -18.81 -18.51
C ALA A 162 65.76 -17.75 -17.38
N ALA A 163 66.34 -18.11 -16.22
CA ALA A 163 66.39 -17.37 -14.95
C ALA A 163 67.89 -17.11 -14.55
N PRO A 164 68.25 -16.90 -13.27
CA PRO A 164 68.24 -15.60 -12.58
C PRO A 164 69.64 -15.20 -12.06
N ASP A 165 69.94 -13.89 -11.88
CA ASP A 165 71.08 -13.49 -11.01
C ASP A 165 71.09 -12.01 -10.51
N VAL A 166 71.76 -11.83 -9.36
CA VAL A 166 72.32 -10.64 -8.66
C VAL A 166 71.45 -9.52 -8.04
N GLU A 167 71.64 -9.42 -6.72
CA GLU A 167 71.34 -8.42 -5.66
C GLU A 167 72.14 -7.06 -5.76
N PRO A 168 72.17 -6.12 -4.77
CA PRO A 168 71.09 -5.49 -3.95
C PRO A 168 71.28 -3.95 -3.66
N VAL A 169 70.37 -3.38 -2.83
CA VAL A 169 70.35 -2.11 -2.01
C VAL A 169 71.40 -0.97 -2.12
N PRO A 170 71.01 0.31 -1.90
CA PRO A 170 70.91 0.89 -0.54
C PRO A 170 69.64 1.74 -0.29
N GLN A 171 68.84 1.50 0.76
CA GLN A 171 69.00 2.00 2.14
C GLN A 171 69.11 3.52 2.31
N VAL A 172 68.02 4.14 2.80
CA VAL A 172 68.07 5.39 3.59
C VAL A 172 67.28 5.18 4.90
N LYS A 173 68.02 5.14 6.00
CA LYS A 173 67.61 5.32 7.41
C LYS A 173 67.82 6.82 7.73
N ALA A 174 67.22 7.51 8.69
CA ALA A 174 66.49 7.14 9.91
C ALA A 174 65.61 8.37 10.34
N GLU A 175 64.43 8.19 10.93
CA GLU A 175 64.15 8.30 12.40
C GLU A 175 63.76 9.73 12.89
N PRO A 176 63.12 9.89 14.08
CA PRO A 176 61.97 10.80 14.21
C PRO A 176 62.18 11.98 15.18
N VAL A 177 61.19 12.88 15.25
CA VAL A 177 61.15 13.94 16.27
C VAL A 177 59.76 14.01 16.93
N SER A 178 59.69 13.52 18.16
CA SER A 178 58.55 13.72 19.08
C SER A 178 58.89 14.82 20.09
N THR A 179 58.17 15.93 20.08
CA THR A 179 58.24 17.00 21.11
C THR A 179 57.04 17.95 20.87
N THR A 180 56.18 18.34 21.82
CA THR A 180 55.90 17.91 23.20
C THR A 180 54.46 18.31 23.55
N SER A 181 53.87 17.58 24.48
CA SER A 181 52.71 17.90 25.33
C SER A 181 52.21 19.35 25.39
N SER A 182 50.90 19.53 25.22
CA SER A 182 50.12 20.47 26.04
C SER A 182 48.83 19.79 26.45
N ILE A 183 48.56 19.82 27.75
CA ILE A 183 47.55 19.01 28.42
C ILE A 183 46.40 19.95 28.78
N SER A 184 45.18 19.62 28.37
CA SER A 184 43.96 20.23 28.89
C SER A 184 42.79 19.26 28.66
N ASP A 185 42.64 18.33 29.60
CA ASP A 185 41.34 17.70 29.83
C ASP A 185 40.30 18.79 30.13
N PHE A 186 39.13 18.73 29.50
CA PHE A 186 37.85 18.65 30.21
C PHE A 186 36.70 18.25 29.28
N SER A 187 35.72 17.54 29.84
CA SER A 187 34.44 17.12 29.21
C SER A 187 34.54 16.43 27.85
N GLY A 188 34.50 15.10 27.85
CA GLY A 188 34.43 14.32 26.62
C GLY A 188 33.00 14.18 26.08
N GLU A 189 32.84 14.41 24.79
CA GLU A 189 32.00 13.57 23.93
C GLU A 189 32.87 13.11 22.77
N LYS A 190 33.14 11.80 22.69
CA LYS A 190 33.71 11.21 21.48
C LYS A 190 32.62 11.13 20.44
N PHE A 191 32.39 12.23 19.73
CA PHE A 191 31.77 12.18 18.42
C PHE A 191 32.64 11.29 17.53
N LYS A 192 32.26 10.02 17.42
CA LYS A 192 32.54 9.24 16.22
C LYS A 192 32.02 10.09 15.07
N ASP A 193 32.85 10.31 14.05
CA ASP A 193 32.35 10.64 12.72
C ASP A 193 31.58 9.41 12.21
N VAL A 194 30.33 9.27 12.65
CA VAL A 194 29.37 8.37 12.04
C VAL A 194 29.08 8.98 10.68
N GLU A 195 29.40 8.23 9.62
CA GLU A 195 29.14 8.64 8.25
C GLU A 195 27.67 9.08 8.15
N LYS A 196 27.44 10.36 7.82
CA LYS A 196 26.12 10.96 7.94
C LYS A 196 25.13 10.26 7.02
N THR A 197 24.30 9.42 7.60
CA THR A 197 23.10 8.90 6.98
C THR A 197 22.20 10.08 6.64
N GLU A 198 21.81 10.21 5.37
CA GLU A 198 20.93 11.30 4.93
C GLU A 198 19.48 10.81 4.92
N LEU A 199 18.59 11.56 5.59
CA LEU A 199 17.17 11.24 5.73
C LEU A 199 16.34 12.13 4.81
N TYR A 200 15.52 11.51 3.97
CA TYR A 200 14.67 12.21 3.01
C TYR A 200 13.21 11.85 3.22
N TYR A 201 12.40 12.86 3.58
CA TYR A 201 10.98 12.71 3.91
C TYR A 201 10.08 13.00 2.71
N TYR A 202 9.16 12.08 2.43
CA TYR A 202 8.26 12.16 1.30
C TYR A 202 6.83 11.75 1.64
N ARG A 203 5.92 12.23 0.81
CA ARG A 203 4.54 11.76 0.70
C ARG A 203 4.38 11.11 -0.68
N SER A 204 3.80 9.91 -0.72
CA SER A 204 3.47 9.26 -1.99
C SER A 204 2.03 9.59 -2.37
N MET A 205 1.76 9.73 -3.66
CA MET A 205 0.39 9.78 -4.18
C MET A 205 -0.20 8.39 -4.47
N LEU A 206 0.53 7.31 -4.16
CA LEU A 206 0.15 5.93 -4.49
C LEU A 206 -0.38 5.16 -3.27
N GLY A 207 -1.66 5.35 -2.96
CA GLY A 207 -2.39 4.48 -2.03
C GLY A 207 -1.98 4.62 -0.56
N GLY A 208 -2.06 3.51 0.19
CA GLY A 208 -1.66 3.43 1.59
C GLY A 208 -0.28 2.81 1.78
N LEU A 209 0.20 2.76 3.03
CA LEU A 209 1.54 2.27 3.38
C LEU A 209 1.79 0.83 2.89
N LYS A 210 0.78 -0.04 2.96
CA LYS A 210 0.88 -1.42 2.49
C LYS A 210 1.08 -1.49 0.97
N GLU A 211 0.35 -0.68 0.22
CA GLU A 211 0.47 -0.58 -1.24
C GLU A 211 1.84 0.00 -1.62
N ILE A 212 2.30 1.04 -0.92
CA ILE A 212 3.65 1.63 -1.09
C ILE A 212 4.74 0.57 -0.84
N ALA A 213 4.69 -0.16 0.27
CA ALA A 213 5.66 -1.20 0.61
C ALA A 213 5.70 -2.33 -0.44
N GLN A 214 4.55 -2.78 -0.92
CA GLN A 214 4.48 -3.74 -2.03
C GLN A 214 4.99 -3.17 -3.35
N ASN A 215 4.82 -1.88 -3.60
CA ASN A 215 5.29 -1.23 -4.82
C ASN A 215 6.83 -1.03 -4.79
N ILE A 216 7.41 -0.74 -3.61
CA ILE A 216 8.86 -0.77 -3.38
C ILE A 216 9.41 -2.15 -3.78
N ASP A 217 8.89 -3.24 -3.20
CA ASP A 217 9.38 -4.58 -3.49
C ASP A 217 9.25 -4.97 -4.97
N LYS A 218 8.07 -4.76 -5.56
CA LYS A 218 7.80 -5.09 -6.97
C LYS A 218 8.74 -4.37 -7.93
N ASN A 219 9.02 -3.08 -7.71
CA ASN A 219 9.90 -2.33 -8.60
C ASN A 219 11.38 -2.58 -8.31
N ALA A 220 11.76 -2.75 -7.04
CA ALA A 220 13.12 -3.13 -6.66
C ALA A 220 13.53 -4.47 -7.28
N ARG A 221 12.67 -5.49 -7.20
CA ARG A 221 12.90 -6.80 -7.85
C ARG A 221 12.94 -6.72 -9.38
N ARG A 222 12.16 -5.82 -10.00
CA ARG A 222 12.17 -5.60 -11.46
C ARG A 222 13.43 -4.89 -11.96
N ALA A 223 13.97 -3.95 -11.17
CA ALA A 223 15.14 -3.16 -11.53
C ALA A 223 16.46 -3.68 -10.94
N TYR A 224 16.42 -4.79 -10.19
CA TYR A 224 17.56 -5.33 -9.44
C TYR A 224 18.21 -4.31 -8.49
N VAL A 225 17.35 -3.51 -7.85
CA VAL A 225 17.74 -2.47 -6.87
C VAL A 225 17.62 -3.02 -5.46
N ASP A 226 18.62 -2.73 -4.62
CA ASP A 226 18.63 -3.15 -3.23
C ASP A 226 17.88 -2.16 -2.33
N TYR A 227 17.01 -2.70 -1.47
CA TYR A 227 16.32 -1.98 -0.41
C TYR A 227 16.30 -2.84 0.87
N ALA A 228 16.07 -2.21 2.03
CA ALA A 228 15.78 -2.91 3.29
C ALA A 228 14.94 -2.04 4.23
N PHE A 229 13.81 -2.55 4.72
CA PHE A 229 12.99 -1.86 5.74
C PHE A 229 13.69 -1.83 7.10
N THR A 230 13.45 -0.76 7.86
CA THR A 230 13.95 -0.60 9.23
C THR A 230 12.87 -0.01 10.17
N MET A 231 13.21 0.17 11.45
CA MET A 231 12.36 0.70 12.53
C MET A 231 10.99 0.00 12.59
N ASN A 232 9.91 0.73 12.87
CA ASN A 232 8.52 0.25 12.81
C ASN A 232 8.21 -0.60 11.55
N ALA A 233 8.71 -0.21 10.38
CA ALA A 233 8.45 -0.96 9.15
C ALA A 233 9.09 -2.36 9.20
N GLY A 234 10.36 -2.45 9.61
CA GLY A 234 11.05 -3.72 9.85
C GLY A 234 10.42 -4.54 10.98
N MET A 235 10.12 -3.90 12.11
CA MET A 235 9.52 -4.55 13.28
C MET A 235 8.14 -5.16 12.97
N SER A 236 7.34 -4.50 12.13
CA SER A 236 6.02 -4.97 11.71
C SER A 236 6.03 -6.34 11.01
N LEU A 237 7.20 -6.76 10.51
CA LEU A 237 7.42 -8.06 9.85
C LEU A 237 7.85 -9.15 10.83
N HIS A 238 8.30 -8.80 12.04
CA HIS A 238 8.56 -9.74 13.13
C HIS A 238 7.30 -9.97 13.99
N LYS A 239 6.51 -8.92 14.23
CA LYS A 239 5.31 -8.96 15.07
C LYS A 239 4.29 -7.91 14.62
N PRO A 240 2.96 -8.16 14.73
CA PRO A 240 1.97 -7.10 14.61
C PRO A 240 2.18 -6.05 15.71
N ILE A 241 2.70 -4.88 15.31
CA ILE A 241 2.91 -3.71 16.17
C ILE A 241 1.71 -2.74 16.14
N LYS A 242 1.78 -1.67 16.93
CA LYS A 242 0.85 -0.54 16.87
C LYS A 242 0.84 0.06 15.45
N PRO A 243 -0.31 0.57 14.96
CA PRO A 243 -0.36 1.22 13.65
C PRO A 243 0.54 2.46 13.61
N PHE A 244 1.36 2.56 12.56
CA PHE A 244 2.29 3.66 12.32
C PHE A 244 1.97 4.34 10.98
N SER A 245 2.36 5.61 10.84
CA SER A 245 2.09 6.42 9.64
C SER A 245 3.27 6.54 8.68
N LEU A 246 4.49 6.17 9.10
CA LEU A 246 5.74 6.48 8.40
C LEU A 246 6.59 5.21 8.18
N LEU A 247 6.80 4.84 6.91
CA LEU A 247 7.69 3.78 6.49
C LEU A 247 9.14 4.27 6.42
N HIS A 248 10.06 3.54 7.06
CA HIS A 248 11.50 3.81 6.99
C HIS A 248 12.20 2.67 6.25
N PHE A 249 13.02 2.98 5.26
CA PHE A 249 13.80 1.99 4.52
C PHE A 249 15.10 2.56 3.98
N TYR A 250 16.12 1.71 3.92
CA TYR A 250 17.42 2.00 3.34
C TYR A 250 17.42 1.80 1.83
N VAL A 251 18.12 2.70 1.14
CA VAL A 251 18.37 2.67 -0.31
C VAL A 251 19.78 3.17 -0.57
N ARG A 252 20.45 2.68 -1.63
CA ARG A 252 21.74 3.25 -2.07
C ARG A 252 21.53 4.68 -2.60
N PRO A 253 22.45 5.64 -2.36
CA PRO A 253 22.29 7.03 -2.83
C PRO A 253 21.97 7.16 -4.33
N GLN A 254 22.52 6.25 -5.16
CA GLN A 254 22.31 6.20 -6.62
C GLN A 254 20.86 5.82 -7.01
N ASP A 255 20.19 5.00 -6.20
CA ASP A 255 18.87 4.44 -6.49
C ASP A 255 17.73 5.31 -5.91
N ARG A 256 18.05 6.38 -5.17
CA ARG A 256 17.05 7.29 -4.55
C ARG A 256 16.10 7.88 -5.60
N GLU A 257 16.65 8.45 -6.69
CA GLU A 257 15.86 9.07 -7.76
C GLU A 257 14.94 8.07 -8.49
N PHE A 258 15.33 6.80 -8.53
CA PHE A 258 14.52 5.73 -9.12
C PHE A 258 13.24 5.52 -8.31
N PHE A 259 13.33 5.45 -6.97
CA PHE A 259 12.15 5.35 -6.11
C PHE A 259 11.32 6.63 -6.08
N GLU A 260 11.95 7.82 -6.13
CA GLU A 260 11.23 9.10 -6.25
C GLU A 260 10.29 9.12 -7.47
N ARG A 261 10.82 8.74 -8.64
CA ARG A 261 10.06 8.71 -9.90
C ARG A 261 8.98 7.61 -9.92
N ILE A 262 9.29 6.42 -9.43
CA ILE A 262 8.37 5.26 -9.51
C ILE A 262 7.24 5.33 -8.50
N LEU A 263 7.51 5.87 -7.31
CA LEU A 263 6.51 5.97 -6.24
C LEU A 263 5.74 7.30 -6.28
N ASN A 264 5.98 8.13 -7.30
CA ASN A 264 5.47 9.51 -7.44
C ASN A 264 5.61 10.26 -6.10
N LEU A 265 6.84 10.28 -5.56
CA LEU A 265 7.13 10.92 -4.29
C LEU A 265 7.18 12.44 -4.46
N MET A 266 6.53 13.15 -3.55
CA MET A 266 6.77 14.58 -3.34
C MET A 266 7.46 14.79 -2.00
N PRO A 267 8.46 15.69 -1.90
CA PRO A 267 9.10 16.03 -0.64
C PRO A 267 8.05 16.60 0.32
N ALA A 268 8.11 16.19 1.58
CA ALA A 268 7.13 16.56 2.60
C ALA A 268 7.81 16.78 3.95
N ASP A 269 7.18 17.56 4.82
CA ASP A 269 7.66 17.74 6.18
C ASP A 269 7.58 16.42 6.98
N PRO A 270 8.49 16.17 7.96
CA PRO A 270 8.51 14.93 8.74
C PRO A 270 7.20 14.58 9.48
N ARG A 271 6.29 15.56 9.64
CA ARG A 271 4.98 15.38 10.28
C ARG A 271 3.89 14.89 9.32
N GLU A 272 3.99 15.19 8.03
CA GLU A 272 3.03 14.79 6.99
C GLU A 272 3.57 13.68 6.07
N ALA A 273 4.87 13.38 6.17
CA ALA A 273 5.51 12.31 5.45
C ALA A 273 4.89 10.94 5.78
N GLN A 274 4.76 10.11 4.75
CA GLN A 274 4.35 8.72 4.85
C GLN A 274 5.53 7.76 4.66
N LEU A 275 6.63 8.28 4.13
CA LEU A 275 7.78 7.52 3.71
C LEU A 275 9.06 8.33 3.96
N CYS A 276 10.05 7.70 4.59
CA CYS A 276 11.39 8.21 4.83
C CYS A 276 12.39 7.30 4.10
N ILE A 277 13.08 7.84 3.10
CA ILE A 277 14.21 7.16 2.46
C ILE A 277 15.46 7.52 3.25
N ILE A 278 16.16 6.49 3.69
CA ILE A 278 17.40 6.61 4.43
C ILE A 278 18.54 6.19 3.48
N THR A 279 19.46 7.10 3.15
CA THR A 279 20.61 6.76 2.29
C THR A 279 21.89 6.68 3.10
N ASP A 280 22.46 5.48 3.15
CA ASP A 280 23.78 5.16 3.73
C ASP A 280 24.83 5.15 2.60
N ARG A 281 25.96 5.85 2.78
CA ARG A 281 27.08 5.85 1.83
C ARG A 281 27.95 4.60 1.93
N ALA A 282 28.05 3.99 3.12
CA ALA A 282 28.74 2.71 3.31
C ALA A 282 27.92 1.51 2.78
N GLY A 283 26.59 1.65 2.69
CA GLY A 283 25.68 0.57 2.31
C GLY A 283 25.63 -0.60 3.31
N SER A 284 26.08 -0.38 4.53
CA SER A 284 26.27 -1.38 5.60
C SER A 284 24.96 -2.08 5.99
N ALA A 285 23.88 -1.31 6.08
CA ALA A 285 22.53 -1.80 6.36
C ALA A 285 21.98 -2.70 5.24
N LEU A 286 22.39 -2.48 3.98
CA LEU A 286 21.93 -3.25 2.81
C LEU A 286 22.70 -4.56 2.62
N GLN A 287 23.98 -4.60 2.97
CA GLN A 287 24.80 -5.82 2.89
C GLN A 287 24.33 -6.90 3.89
N THR A 288 23.80 -6.48 5.05
CA THR A 288 23.36 -7.39 6.12
C THR A 288 21.85 -7.67 6.11
N LYS A 289 21.16 -7.37 5.01
CA LYS A 289 19.70 -7.54 4.89
C LYS A 289 19.26 -9.01 4.96
N LYS A 290 18.06 -9.23 5.50
CA LYS A 290 17.39 -10.54 5.68
C LYS A 290 16.03 -10.48 4.99
N GLU A 291 15.63 -11.53 4.28
CA GLU A 291 14.30 -11.61 3.67
C GLU A 291 13.30 -12.20 4.69
N MET A 292 12.23 -11.46 4.98
CA MET A 292 11.18 -11.82 5.92
C MET A 292 9.82 -11.59 5.25
N HIS A 293 8.98 -12.64 5.18
CA HIS A 293 7.65 -12.60 4.54
C HIS A 293 7.64 -12.06 3.10
N GLY A 294 8.74 -12.24 2.34
CA GLY A 294 8.90 -11.76 0.96
C GLY A 294 9.28 -10.28 0.85
N LEU A 295 9.67 -9.62 1.93
CA LEU A 295 10.20 -8.26 1.96
C LEU A 295 11.61 -8.27 2.57
N PHE A 296 12.47 -7.35 2.15
CA PHE A 296 13.81 -7.22 2.73
C PHE A 296 13.81 -6.30 3.96
N VAL A 297 14.48 -6.73 5.02
CA VAL A 297 14.63 -6.03 6.30
C VAL A 297 16.12 -5.93 6.63
N VAL A 298 16.55 -4.88 7.34
CA VAL A 298 17.92 -4.77 7.83
C VAL A 298 18.23 -5.87 8.87
N SER A 299 19.51 -6.12 9.16
CA SER A 299 19.88 -7.08 10.21
C SER A 299 19.30 -6.68 11.57
N GLU A 300 18.98 -7.68 12.41
CA GLU A 300 18.39 -7.48 13.73
C GLU A 300 19.25 -6.56 14.64
N LYS A 301 20.57 -6.57 14.46
CA LYS A 301 21.50 -5.66 15.14
C LYS A 301 21.33 -4.20 14.69
N GLN A 302 21.18 -3.96 13.38
CA GLN A 302 20.93 -2.63 12.85
C GLN A 302 19.54 -2.15 13.24
N LEU A 303 18.51 -3.00 13.08
CA LEU A 303 17.13 -2.71 13.47
C LEU A 303 17.02 -2.27 14.94
N LYS A 304 17.75 -2.96 15.83
CA LYS A 304 17.83 -2.61 17.26
C LYS A 304 18.49 -1.24 17.47
N SER A 305 19.56 -0.94 16.74
CA SER A 305 20.26 0.36 16.81
C SER A 305 19.34 1.51 16.36
N ASP A 306 18.70 1.34 15.20
CA ASP A 306 17.81 2.35 14.61
C ASP A 306 16.60 2.63 15.51
N LEU A 307 16.03 1.61 16.15
CA LEU A 307 14.93 1.77 17.10
C LEU A 307 15.35 2.54 18.36
N MET A 308 16.56 2.29 18.89
CA MET A 308 17.08 3.06 20.04
C MET A 308 17.35 4.52 19.68
N GLU A 309 17.92 4.79 18.49
CA GLU A 309 18.25 6.15 18.04
C GLU A 309 17.00 7.04 17.91
N TYR A 310 15.87 6.47 17.47
CA TYR A 310 14.57 7.16 17.40
C TYR A 310 13.74 7.08 18.69
N GLY A 311 14.27 6.49 19.77
CA GLY A 311 13.63 6.45 21.09
C GLY A 311 12.59 5.35 21.31
N GLU A 312 12.42 4.41 20.37
CA GLU A 312 11.49 3.27 20.47
C GLU A 312 12.10 2.09 21.26
N ASN A 313 12.59 2.40 22.47
CA ASN A 313 13.29 1.46 23.35
C ASN A 313 12.45 0.23 23.72
N ASP A 314 11.12 0.38 23.85
CA ASP A 314 10.20 -0.72 24.09
C ASP A 314 10.30 -1.79 22.99
N LEU A 315 10.25 -1.37 21.72
CA LEU A 315 10.34 -2.27 20.56
C LEU A 315 11.75 -2.87 20.42
N ALA A 316 12.80 -2.11 20.74
CA ALA A 316 14.17 -2.61 20.75
C ALA A 316 14.40 -3.71 21.82
N SER A 317 13.73 -3.60 22.97
CA SER A 317 13.75 -4.61 24.04
C SER A 317 12.90 -5.85 23.70
N GLU A 318 11.73 -5.65 23.07
CA GLU A 318 10.93 -6.77 22.55
C GLU A 318 11.68 -7.56 21.48
N LEU A 319 12.42 -6.90 20.58
CA LEU A 319 13.24 -7.57 19.55
C LEU A 319 14.31 -8.47 20.18
N ASP A 320 15.03 -7.95 21.18
CA ASP A 320 16.07 -8.69 21.90
C ASP A 320 15.50 -9.94 22.58
N SER A 321 14.29 -9.81 23.13
CA SER A 321 13.54 -10.90 23.74
C SER A 321 13.10 -11.95 22.72
N MET A 322 12.83 -11.58 21.46
CA MET A 322 12.54 -12.55 20.40
C MET A 322 13.80 -13.27 19.93
N VAL A 323 14.88 -12.51 19.67
CA VAL A 323 16.16 -13.07 19.18
C VAL A 323 16.79 -14.00 20.20
N SER A 324 16.63 -13.74 21.50
CA SER A 324 17.16 -14.59 22.59
C SER A 324 16.35 -15.88 22.86
N ASN A 325 15.20 -16.06 22.20
CA ASN A 325 14.33 -17.24 22.35
C ASN A 325 14.47 -18.26 21.19
N TYR A 326 15.47 -18.09 20.32
CA TYR A 326 15.80 -18.98 19.19
C TYR A 326 17.28 -19.40 19.23
#